data_AF-A0A091IBD1-F1
#
_entry.id   AF-A0A091IBD1-F1
#
_cell.length_a   1.000
_cell.length_b   1.000
_cell.length_c   1.000
_cell.angle_alpha   90.00
_cell.angle_beta   90.00
_cell.angle_gamma   90.00
#
_symmetry.space_group_name_H-M   'P 1'
#
loop_
_entity.id
_entity.type
_entity.pdbx_description
1 polymer ?
#
loop_
_entity_poly.entity_id
_entity_poly.type
_entity_poly.pdbx_seq_one_letter_code
_entity_poly.pdbx_strand_id
1 'polypeptide(L)'
;LVSVLSSAIIVYRLPWTWKCSKLLMKFIHAGLNTIAMILAIVSMVAVFDFHNARNIPNMYSLHSWIGLAAVIFYSLQLVLGFAVFLLPFAPVPLRAALMPIHVYSGLTIFATVIATALMGITEKLIFSLQNPAYSASPPEATFVNCLGLLLVIFGALVLWMASRPHWKRPPEVNAEVLRPLGEPPEGREAESTMTDGSNTDKPPLGISSEAARKQNLKLDEAGQRSTM
;
A
#
# COMPACT_ATOMS: atom_id res chain seq x y z
N LEU A 1 14.21 8.88 8.10
CA LEU A 1 12.95 9.07 7.34
C LEU A 1 12.76 8.03 6.24
N VAL A 2 13.60 8.05 5.19
CA VAL A 2 13.49 7.19 3.98
C VAL A 2 13.32 5.70 4.31
N SER A 3 14.12 5.16 5.24
CA SER A 3 14.05 3.74 5.60
C SER A 3 12.73 3.36 6.29
N VAL A 4 12.21 4.21 7.18
CA VAL A 4 10.95 3.96 7.89
C VAL A 4 9.77 4.01 6.91
N LEU A 5 9.75 5.01 6.04
CA LEU A 5 8.74 5.13 4.97
C LEU A 5 8.78 3.91 4.03
N SER A 6 9.98 3.44 3.67
CA SER A 6 10.16 2.25 2.83
C SER A 6 9.57 1.01 3.47
N SER A 7 9.86 0.77 4.76
CA SER A 7 9.26 -0.33 5.51
C SER A 7 7.73 -0.25 5.53
N ALA A 8 7.17 0.96 5.67
CA ALA A 8 5.73 1.16 5.64
C ALA A 8 5.12 0.81 4.27
N ILE A 9 5.78 1.17 3.17
CA ILE A 9 5.34 0.89 1.79
C ILE A 9 5.31 -0.62 1.51
N ILE A 10 6.33 -1.35 1.94
CA ILE A 10 6.48 -2.78 1.61
C ILE A 10 5.89 -3.73 2.67
N VAL A 11 5.38 -3.25 3.80
CA VAL A 11 4.91 -4.11 4.91
C VAL A 11 3.86 -5.16 4.48
N TYR A 12 3.01 -4.81 3.50
CA TYR A 12 2.02 -5.70 2.92
C TYR A 12 2.57 -6.68 1.87
N ARG A 13 3.81 -6.50 1.41
CA ARG A 13 4.47 -7.35 0.41
C ARG A 13 5.28 -8.48 1.04
N LEU A 14 5.48 -8.46 2.36
CA LEU A 14 6.29 -9.44 3.07
C LEU A 14 5.54 -10.79 3.20
N PRO A 15 6.08 -11.91 2.68
CA PRO A 15 5.36 -13.20 2.67
C PRO A 15 4.93 -13.69 4.07
N TRP A 16 5.75 -13.45 5.09
CA TRP A 16 5.45 -13.85 6.46
C TRP A 16 4.29 -13.06 7.09
N THR A 17 3.89 -11.91 6.53
CA THR A 17 2.75 -11.11 7.03
C THR A 17 1.42 -11.48 6.39
N TRP A 18 1.41 -12.35 5.38
CA TRP A 18 0.19 -12.71 4.65
C TRP A 18 -0.81 -13.50 5.50
N LYS A 19 -0.31 -14.27 6.47
CA LYS A 19 -1.14 -15.01 7.44
C LYS A 19 -1.59 -14.16 8.64
N CYS A 20 -1.04 -12.95 8.80
CA CYS A 20 -1.41 -12.07 9.89
C CYS A 20 -2.73 -11.33 9.61
N SER A 21 -3.43 -10.90 10.66
CA SER A 21 -4.64 -10.08 10.54
C SER A 21 -4.41 -8.87 9.64
N LYS A 22 -5.34 -8.62 8.70
CA LYS A 22 -5.30 -7.45 7.83
C LYS A 22 -5.44 -6.16 8.60
N LEU A 23 -6.22 -6.17 9.68
CA LEU A 23 -6.35 -5.02 10.57
C LEU A 23 -5.03 -4.72 11.27
N LEU A 24 -4.33 -5.74 11.77
CA LEU A 24 -2.99 -5.57 12.35
C LEU A 24 -2.02 -4.94 11.35
N MET A 25 -1.99 -5.44 10.11
CA MET A 25 -1.11 -4.86 9.08
C MET A 25 -1.47 -3.42 8.74
N LYS A 26 -2.76 -3.03 8.82
CA LYS A 26 -3.18 -1.62 8.69
C LYS A 26 -2.66 -0.76 9.81
N PHE A 27 -2.70 -1.24 11.05
CA PHE A 27 -2.12 -0.52 12.18
C PHE A 27 -0.61 -0.38 12.06
N ILE A 28 0.11 -1.43 11.64
CA ILE A 28 1.56 -1.34 11.43
C ILE A 28 1.89 -0.37 10.31
N HIS A 29 1.18 -0.45 9.17
CA HIS A 29 1.36 0.49 8.06
C HIS A 29 1.09 1.94 8.50
N ALA A 30 -0.02 2.20 9.17
CA ALA A 30 -0.36 3.52 9.67
C ALA A 30 0.68 4.02 10.69
N GLY A 31 1.06 3.18 11.66
CA GLY A 31 2.03 3.50 12.69
C GLY A 31 3.41 3.85 12.13
N LEU A 32 3.93 3.05 11.19
CA LEU A 32 5.20 3.34 10.53
C LEU A 32 5.14 4.65 9.73
N ASN A 33 4.05 4.91 9.01
CA ASN A 33 3.90 6.19 8.29
C ASN A 33 3.81 7.38 9.25
N THR A 34 3.10 7.24 10.39
CA THR A 34 3.01 8.29 11.42
C THR A 34 4.36 8.57 12.05
N ILE A 35 5.15 7.55 12.40
CA ILE A 35 6.52 7.73 12.92
C ILE A 35 7.37 8.48 11.89
N ALA A 36 7.31 8.08 10.62
CA ALA A 36 8.00 8.78 9.54
C ALA A 36 7.55 10.25 9.44
N MET A 37 6.24 10.53 9.56
CA MET A 37 5.73 11.90 9.53
C MET A 37 6.27 12.76 10.68
N ILE A 38 6.25 12.23 11.91
CA ILE A 38 6.79 12.94 13.08
C ILE A 38 8.26 13.29 12.85
N LEU A 39 9.07 12.34 12.38
CA LEU A 39 10.48 12.59 12.06
C LEU A 39 10.66 13.64 10.96
N ALA A 40 9.79 13.66 9.94
CA ALA A 40 9.82 14.68 8.88
C ALA A 40 9.48 16.07 9.42
N ILE A 41 8.45 16.20 10.27
CA ILE A 41 8.08 17.47 10.91
C ILE A 41 9.22 17.98 11.79
N VAL A 42 9.80 17.12 12.63
CA VAL A 42 10.96 17.49 13.48
C VAL A 42 12.13 17.96 12.62
N SER A 43 12.40 17.29 11.49
CA SER A 43 13.46 17.70 10.55
C SER A 43 13.19 19.07 9.90
N MET A 44 11.93 19.36 9.56
CA MET A 44 11.52 20.67 9.04
C MET A 44 11.68 21.77 10.09
N VAL A 45 11.21 21.54 11.31
CA VAL A 45 11.38 22.49 12.42
C VAL A 45 12.86 22.80 12.64
N ALA A 46 13.71 21.77 12.66
CA ALA A 46 15.15 21.94 12.84
C ALA A 46 15.80 22.83 11.76
N VAL A 47 15.41 22.71 10.47
CA VAL A 47 15.98 23.56 9.42
C VAL A 47 15.45 24.99 9.47
N PHE A 48 14.16 25.18 9.80
CA PHE A 48 13.60 26.53 9.99
C PHE A 48 14.27 27.23 11.18
N ASP A 49 14.44 26.54 12.31
CA ASP A 49 15.13 27.09 13.49
C ASP A 49 16.58 27.44 13.17
N PHE A 50 17.30 26.57 12.45
CA PHE A 50 18.67 26.84 12.02
C PHE A 50 18.77 28.07 11.11
N HIS A 51 17.90 28.19 10.11
CA HIS A 51 17.89 29.34 9.20
C HIS A 51 17.52 30.63 9.93
N ASN A 52 16.50 30.61 10.78
CA ASN A 52 16.07 31.77 11.55
C ASN A 52 17.17 32.24 12.50
N ALA A 53 17.83 31.32 13.22
CA ALA A 53 18.93 31.64 14.12
C ALA A 53 20.17 32.20 13.39
N ARG A 54 20.34 31.87 12.10
CA ARG A 54 21.46 32.32 11.27
C ARG A 54 21.10 33.45 10.30
N ASN A 55 19.87 33.97 10.34
CA ASN A 55 19.34 34.95 9.38
C ASN A 55 19.50 34.51 7.90
N ILE A 56 19.36 33.21 7.63
CA ILE A 56 19.35 32.65 6.28
C ILE A 56 17.90 32.71 5.77
N PRO A 57 17.64 33.19 4.54
CA PRO A 57 16.30 33.19 3.99
C PRO A 57 15.76 31.76 3.89
N ASN A 58 14.48 31.58 4.22
CA ASN A 58 13.79 30.30 4.08
C ASN A 58 13.17 30.14 2.69
N MET A 59 12.92 28.89 2.29
CA MET A 59 12.07 28.55 1.14
C MET A 59 12.49 29.16 -0.21
N TYR A 60 13.79 29.36 -0.46
CA TYR A 60 14.28 29.92 -1.73
C TYR A 60 14.82 28.87 -2.71
N SER A 61 15.16 27.66 -2.24
CA SER A 61 15.77 26.62 -3.08
C SER A 61 14.73 25.65 -3.64
N LEU A 62 15.01 25.01 -4.78
CA LEU A 62 14.14 23.98 -5.34
C LEU A 62 14.00 22.78 -4.39
N HIS A 63 15.09 22.40 -3.69
CA HIS A 63 15.06 21.40 -2.63
C HIS A 63 13.97 21.73 -1.60
N SER A 64 13.91 22.99 -1.14
CA SER A 64 12.93 23.43 -0.15
C SER A 64 11.48 23.39 -0.67
N TRP A 65 11.24 23.80 -1.92
CA TRP A 65 9.90 23.79 -2.52
C TRP A 65 9.35 22.37 -2.68
N ILE A 66 10.15 21.49 -3.28
CA ILE A 66 9.77 20.08 -3.49
C ILE A 66 9.69 19.35 -2.15
N GLY A 67 10.59 19.64 -1.20
CA GLY A 67 10.56 19.09 0.15
C GLY A 67 9.29 19.44 0.93
N LEU A 68 8.90 20.72 0.94
CA LEU A 68 7.67 21.16 1.60
C LEU A 68 6.43 20.55 0.92
N ALA A 69 6.39 20.55 -0.42
CA ALA A 69 5.31 19.90 -1.17
C ALA A 69 5.19 18.41 -0.80
N ALA A 70 6.30 17.68 -0.71
CA ALA A 70 6.32 16.29 -0.31
C ALA A 70 5.75 16.09 1.11
N VAL A 71 6.10 16.94 2.08
CA VAL A 71 5.55 16.87 3.45
C VAL A 71 4.04 17.13 3.47
N ILE A 72 3.56 18.12 2.70
CA ILE A 72 2.13 18.44 2.60
C ILE A 72 1.36 17.26 1.99
N PHE A 73 1.79 16.76 0.83
CA PHE A 73 1.14 15.62 0.18
C PHE A 73 1.21 14.35 1.04
N TYR A 74 2.32 14.13 1.73
CA TYR A 74 2.44 13.01 2.66
C TYR A 74 1.49 13.14 3.87
N SER A 75 1.23 14.36 4.34
CA SER A 75 0.26 14.61 5.41
C SER A 75 -1.17 14.34 4.96
N LEU A 76 -1.54 14.83 3.76
CA LEU A 76 -2.84 14.53 3.15
C LEU A 76 -3.01 13.03 2.94
N GLN A 77 -1.99 12.35 2.42
CA GLN A 77 -1.97 10.91 2.21
C GLN A 77 -2.22 10.14 3.51
N LEU A 78 -1.57 10.56 4.62
CA LEU A 78 -1.72 9.92 5.93
C LEU A 78 -3.12 10.11 6.51
N VAL A 79 -3.65 11.33 6.46
CA VAL A 79 -5.00 11.65 6.97
C VAL A 79 -6.08 10.94 6.17
N LEU A 80 -6.02 11.01 4.84
CA LEU A 80 -6.97 10.33 3.96
C LEU A 80 -6.86 8.81 4.10
N GLY A 81 -5.64 8.28 4.19
CA GLY A 81 -5.40 6.85 4.39
C GLY A 81 -6.00 6.33 5.70
N PHE A 82 -5.84 7.10 6.78
CA PHE A 82 -6.45 6.79 8.08
C PHE A 82 -7.98 6.82 8.01
N ALA A 83 -8.56 7.91 7.49
CA ALA A 83 -10.00 8.11 7.44
C ALA A 83 -10.73 7.07 6.57
N VAL A 84 -10.12 6.70 5.42
CA VAL A 84 -10.77 5.82 4.44
C VAL A 84 -10.47 4.35 4.67
N PHE A 85 -9.22 3.98 4.99
CA PHE A 85 -8.80 2.58 5.02
C PHE A 85 -8.69 1.98 6.41
N LEU A 86 -8.49 2.79 7.46
CA LEU A 86 -8.39 2.29 8.84
C LEU A 86 -9.75 2.34 9.56
N LEU A 87 -10.47 3.47 9.47
CA LEU A 87 -11.78 3.61 10.10
C LEU A 87 -12.87 2.76 9.40
N PRO A 88 -13.89 2.30 10.14
CA PRO A 88 -14.95 1.46 9.56
C PRO A 88 -15.98 2.26 8.72
N PHE A 89 -15.99 3.59 8.81
CA PHE A 89 -17.09 4.42 8.29
C PHE A 89 -17.12 4.59 6.77
N ALA A 90 -15.98 4.45 6.08
CA ALA A 90 -15.92 4.69 4.64
C ALA A 90 -16.63 3.58 3.83
N PRO A 91 -17.53 3.90 2.89
CA PRO A 91 -18.21 2.93 2.03
C PRO A 91 -17.24 2.11 1.16
N VAL A 92 -17.60 0.88 0.83
CA VAL A 92 -16.80 -0.02 -0.03
C VAL A 92 -16.49 0.59 -1.41
N PRO A 93 -17.44 1.23 -2.13
CA PRO A 93 -17.15 1.85 -3.43
C PRO A 93 -16.10 2.98 -3.33
N LEU A 94 -16.17 3.78 -2.26
CA LEU A 94 -15.20 4.86 -2.02
C LEU A 94 -13.79 4.30 -1.78
N ARG A 95 -13.67 3.23 -0.97
CA ARG A 95 -12.39 2.54 -0.75
C ARG A 95 -11.82 1.97 -2.06
N ALA A 96 -12.67 1.38 -2.90
CA ALA A 96 -12.25 0.84 -4.19
C ALA A 96 -11.76 1.93 -5.14
N ALA A 97 -12.45 3.08 -5.19
CA ALA A 97 -12.08 4.22 -6.04
C ALA A 97 -10.78 4.91 -5.58
N LEU A 98 -10.58 5.06 -4.26
CA LEU A 98 -9.41 5.73 -3.70
C LEU A 98 -8.18 4.83 -3.58
N MET A 99 -8.33 3.50 -3.60
CA MET A 99 -7.19 2.58 -3.45
C MET A 99 -6.10 2.76 -4.52
N PRO A 100 -6.40 2.86 -5.83
CA PRO A 100 -5.39 3.13 -6.83
C PRO A 100 -4.70 4.47 -6.58
N ILE A 101 -5.48 5.52 -6.30
CA ILE A 101 -4.96 6.86 -6.03
C ILE A 101 -3.98 6.80 -4.86
N HIS A 102 -4.37 6.18 -3.75
CA HIS A 102 -3.53 6.01 -2.56
C HIS A 102 -2.23 5.26 -2.87
N VAL A 103 -2.27 4.19 -3.67
CA VAL A 103 -1.06 3.45 -4.04
C VAL A 103 -0.14 4.31 -4.91
N TYR A 104 -0.67 4.91 -5.99
CA TYR A 104 0.14 5.71 -6.90
C TYR A 104 0.72 6.95 -6.20
N SER A 105 -0.10 7.71 -5.46
CA SER A 105 0.37 8.88 -4.72
C SER A 105 1.43 8.51 -3.69
N GLY A 106 1.27 7.38 -2.98
CA GLY A 106 2.26 6.91 -2.01
C GLY A 106 3.63 6.61 -2.64
N LEU A 107 3.65 5.95 -3.80
CA LEU A 107 4.89 5.66 -4.54
C LEU A 107 5.51 6.94 -5.11
N THR A 108 4.70 7.86 -5.65
CA THR A 108 5.17 9.15 -6.16
C THR A 108 5.77 10.00 -5.04
N ILE A 109 5.11 10.11 -3.88
CA ILE A 109 5.64 10.81 -2.70
C ILE A 109 6.99 10.22 -2.29
N PHE A 110 7.10 8.89 -2.25
CA PHE A 110 8.35 8.23 -1.91
C PHE A 110 9.48 8.58 -2.89
N ALA A 111 9.22 8.51 -4.20
CA ALA A 111 10.18 8.91 -5.23
C ALA A 111 10.59 10.39 -5.08
N THR A 112 9.63 11.27 -4.83
CA THR A 112 9.88 12.70 -4.56
C THR A 112 10.74 12.90 -3.32
N VAL A 113 10.53 12.15 -2.23
CA VAL A 113 11.36 12.22 -1.02
C VAL A 113 12.81 11.80 -1.32
N ILE A 114 13.03 10.77 -2.14
CA ILE A 114 14.38 10.40 -2.59
C ILE A 114 15.01 11.54 -3.39
N ALA A 115 14.30 12.09 -4.38
CA ALA A 115 14.80 13.22 -5.18
C ALA A 115 15.14 14.44 -4.30
N THR A 116 14.27 14.78 -3.35
CA THR A 116 14.51 15.85 -2.37
C THR A 116 15.74 15.58 -1.52
N ALA A 117 15.94 14.36 -1.05
CA ALA A 117 17.13 13.99 -0.27
C ALA A 117 18.42 14.16 -1.10
N LEU A 118 18.42 13.76 -2.37
CA LEU A 118 19.58 13.93 -3.27
C LEU A 118 19.87 15.40 -3.56
N MET A 119 18.84 16.23 -3.78
CA MET A 119 19.00 17.68 -3.92
C MET A 119 19.58 18.29 -2.65
N GLY A 120 19.09 17.91 -1.47
CA GLY A 120 19.57 18.43 -0.19
C GLY A 120 21.01 18.03 0.11
N ILE A 121 21.39 16.78 -0.20
CA ILE A 121 22.78 16.31 -0.13
C ILE A 121 23.67 17.15 -1.03
N THR A 122 23.24 17.37 -2.28
CA THR A 122 24.01 18.14 -3.27
C THR A 122 24.18 19.59 -2.84
N GLU A 123 23.10 20.27 -2.43
CA GLU A 123 23.16 21.63 -1.88
C GLU A 123 24.12 21.71 -0.70
N LYS A 124 24.03 20.75 0.24
CA LYS A 124 24.87 20.76 1.43
C LYS A 124 26.36 20.56 1.11
N LEU A 125 26.70 19.66 0.19
CA LEU A 125 28.08 19.46 -0.24
C LEU A 125 28.65 20.71 -0.93
N ILE A 126 27.87 21.34 -1.81
CA ILE A 126 28.29 22.58 -2.51
C ILE A 126 28.54 23.71 -1.49
N PHE A 127 27.67 23.86 -0.49
CA PHE A 127 27.81 24.94 0.49
C PHE A 127 28.90 24.71 1.52
N SER A 128 29.13 23.46 1.92
CA SER A 128 30.07 23.13 3.00
C SER A 128 31.50 22.87 2.52
N LEU A 129 31.69 22.30 1.33
CA LEU A 129 33.03 21.94 0.83
C LEU A 129 33.61 23.03 -0.07
N GLN A 130 34.14 24.07 0.55
CA GLN A 130 34.83 25.17 -0.16
C GLN A 130 36.35 24.98 -0.19
N ASN A 131 36.96 24.45 0.88
CA ASN A 131 38.40 24.24 0.99
C ASN A 131 38.72 22.96 1.81
N PRO A 132 39.13 21.84 1.17
CA PRO A 132 39.17 21.63 -0.27
C PRO A 132 37.78 21.74 -0.91
N ALA A 133 37.72 22.25 -2.14
CA ALA A 133 36.47 22.41 -2.87
C ALA A 133 35.84 21.05 -3.18
N TYR A 134 34.51 21.00 -3.28
CA TYR A 134 33.77 19.78 -3.64
C TYR A 134 34.31 19.10 -4.92
N SER A 135 34.67 19.90 -5.93
CA SER A 135 35.24 19.41 -7.20
C SER A 135 36.58 18.68 -7.05
N ALA A 136 37.34 18.94 -5.98
CA ALA A 136 38.57 18.21 -5.67
C ALA A 136 38.31 16.81 -5.10
N SER A 137 37.04 16.41 -4.95
CA SER A 137 36.62 15.11 -4.47
C SER A 137 37.28 14.70 -3.13
N PRO A 138 37.21 15.56 -2.08
CA PRO A 138 37.73 15.18 -0.77
C PRO A 138 37.02 13.91 -0.22
N PRO A 139 37.59 13.24 0.78
CA PRO A 139 37.00 12.00 1.32
C PRO A 139 35.53 12.15 1.74
N GLU A 140 35.15 13.29 2.33
CA GLU A 140 33.76 13.59 2.69
C GLU A 140 32.83 13.63 1.45
N ALA A 141 33.25 14.28 0.36
CA ALA A 141 32.51 14.33 -0.89
C ALA A 141 32.25 12.92 -1.45
N THR A 142 33.30 12.10 -1.49
CA THR A 142 33.20 10.72 -2.00
C THR A 142 32.24 9.90 -1.13
N PHE A 143 32.39 9.97 0.19
CA PHE A 143 31.54 9.26 1.13
C PHE A 143 30.06 9.63 0.99
N VAL A 144 29.75 10.93 0.93
CA VAL A 144 28.37 11.40 0.82
C VAL A 144 27.77 11.13 -0.56
N ASN A 145 28.57 11.15 -1.63
CA ASN A 145 28.13 10.71 -2.95
C ASN A 145 27.81 9.21 -2.99
N CYS A 146 28.63 8.37 -2.34
CA CYS A 146 28.31 6.95 -2.16
C CYS A 146 27.00 6.76 -1.39
N LEU A 147 26.74 7.56 -0.34
CA LEU A 147 25.46 7.56 0.37
C LEU A 147 24.28 7.93 -0.55
N GLY A 148 24.45 8.95 -1.40
CA GLY A 148 23.46 9.33 -2.41
C GLY A 148 23.15 8.19 -3.39
N LEU A 149 24.17 7.48 -3.87
CA LEU A 149 24.00 6.32 -4.74
C LEU A 149 23.26 5.17 -4.02
N LEU A 150 23.63 4.89 -2.76
CA LEU A 150 22.96 3.89 -1.94
C LEU A 150 21.47 4.23 -1.74
N LEU A 151 21.14 5.51 -1.55
CA LEU A 151 19.75 5.96 -1.46
C LEU A 151 18.97 5.72 -2.75
N VAL A 152 19.58 5.96 -3.91
CA VAL A 152 18.96 5.66 -5.23
C VAL A 152 18.71 4.16 -5.39
N ILE A 153 19.73 3.33 -5.13
CA ILE A 153 19.61 1.87 -5.23
C ILE A 153 18.54 1.36 -4.28
N PHE A 154 18.55 1.83 -3.03
CA PHE A 154 17.54 1.46 -2.02
C PHE A 154 16.12 1.85 -2.47
N GLY A 155 15.94 3.09 -2.95
CA GLY A 155 14.66 3.57 -3.45
C GLY A 155 14.16 2.75 -4.65
N ALA A 156 15.04 2.45 -5.61
CA ALA A 156 14.72 1.64 -6.78
C ALA A 156 14.28 0.22 -6.39
N LEU A 157 14.99 -0.42 -5.45
CA LEU A 157 14.61 -1.74 -4.92
C LEU A 157 13.23 -1.68 -4.26
N VAL A 158 12.96 -0.70 -3.40
CA VAL A 158 11.66 -0.54 -2.73
C VAL A 158 10.52 -0.36 -3.74
N LEU A 159 10.69 0.50 -4.73
CA LEU A 159 9.70 0.71 -5.80
C LEU A 159 9.47 -0.57 -6.61
N TRP A 160 10.55 -1.27 -6.95
CA TRP A 160 10.49 -2.54 -7.66
C TRP A 160 9.69 -3.59 -6.88
N MET A 161 10.00 -3.79 -5.59
CA MET A 161 9.28 -4.71 -4.70
C MET A 161 7.80 -4.33 -4.55
N ALA A 162 7.51 -3.04 -4.39
CA ALA A 162 6.14 -2.54 -4.25
C ALA A 162 5.30 -2.77 -5.51
N SER A 163 5.93 -2.77 -6.69
CA SER A 163 5.28 -2.86 -7.99
C SER A 163 5.10 -4.30 -8.49
N ARG A 164 5.65 -5.32 -7.82
CA ARG A 164 5.49 -6.73 -8.22
C ARG A 164 4.07 -7.25 -7.94
N PRO A 165 3.30 -7.65 -8.98
CA PRO A 165 1.95 -8.19 -8.78
C PRO A 165 1.94 -9.47 -7.95
N HIS A 166 2.90 -10.37 -8.18
CA HIS A 166 3.02 -11.65 -7.47
C HIS A 166 3.37 -11.51 -5.98
N TRP A 167 3.83 -10.33 -5.55
CA TRP A 167 4.15 -10.07 -4.14
C TRP A 167 3.02 -9.31 -3.42
N LYS A 168 1.93 -9.01 -4.13
CA LYS A 168 0.76 -8.39 -3.51
C LYS A 168 0.13 -9.38 -2.53
N ARG A 169 -0.16 -8.91 -1.30
CA ARG A 169 -0.87 -9.70 -0.29
C ARG A 169 -2.11 -10.37 -0.91
N PRO A 170 -2.28 -11.69 -0.76
CA PRO A 170 -3.47 -12.39 -1.23
C PRO A 170 -4.75 -11.79 -0.65
N PRO A 171 -5.85 -11.75 -1.42
CA PRO A 171 -7.16 -11.38 -0.88
C PRO A 171 -7.55 -12.38 0.21
N GLU A 172 -8.27 -11.91 1.23
CA GLU A 172 -8.83 -12.79 2.25
C GLU A 172 -9.88 -13.69 1.57
N VAL A 173 -9.66 -15.00 1.59
CA VAL A 173 -10.67 -15.96 1.17
C VAL A 173 -11.72 -15.95 2.28
N ASN A 174 -12.92 -15.46 1.97
CA ASN A 174 -14.05 -15.55 2.90
C ASN A 174 -14.26 -17.03 3.23
N ALA A 175 -14.04 -17.40 4.50
CA ALA A 175 -14.22 -18.77 5.00
C ALA A 175 -15.68 -19.27 4.88
N GLU A 176 -16.61 -18.45 4.41
CA GLU A 176 -18.01 -18.82 4.18
C GLU A 176 -18.22 -19.69 2.93
N VAL A 177 -17.27 -19.73 1.98
CA VAL A 177 -17.43 -20.54 0.74
C VAL A 177 -16.98 -22.00 0.93
N LEU A 178 -16.42 -22.35 2.09
CA LEU A 178 -15.92 -23.70 2.41
C LEU A 178 -16.74 -24.38 3.52
N ARG A 179 -18.06 -24.17 3.55
CA ARG A 179 -18.96 -25.17 4.14
C ARG A 179 -19.15 -26.28 3.09
N PRO A 180 -18.73 -27.52 3.35
CA PRO A 180 -19.14 -28.63 2.52
C PRO A 180 -20.66 -28.71 2.55
N LEU A 181 -21.31 -28.59 1.38
CA LEU A 181 -22.64 -29.13 1.20
C LEU A 181 -22.52 -30.65 1.36
N GLY A 182 -22.93 -31.20 2.50
CA GLY A 182 -23.11 -32.64 2.64
C GLY A 182 -22.70 -33.21 3.98
N GLU A 183 -23.59 -33.12 4.96
CA GLU A 183 -23.86 -34.23 5.86
C GLU A 183 -25.39 -34.38 5.94
N PRO A 184 -25.98 -35.51 5.50
CA PRO A 184 -27.37 -35.82 5.80
C PRO A 184 -27.48 -36.30 7.26
N PRO A 185 -28.53 -35.92 8.00
CA PRO A 185 -28.65 -36.33 9.39
C PRO A 185 -28.89 -37.83 9.49
N GLU A 186 -27.96 -38.52 10.16
CA GLU A 186 -28.04 -39.92 10.54
C GLU A 186 -29.17 -40.11 11.57
N GLY A 187 -30.02 -41.09 11.31
CA GLY A 187 -31.26 -41.30 12.05
C GLY A 187 -31.07 -41.70 13.51
N ARG A 188 -31.97 -41.18 14.35
CA ARG A 188 -32.42 -41.87 15.57
C ARG A 188 -33.93 -41.67 15.72
N GLU A 189 -34.62 -42.80 15.69
CA GLU A 189 -36.05 -42.96 15.90
C GLU A 189 -36.46 -42.57 17.33
N ALA A 190 -37.56 -41.83 17.45
CA ALA A 190 -38.44 -41.84 18.61
C ALA A 190 -39.83 -41.30 18.19
N GLU A 191 -40.65 -42.26 17.74
CA GLU A 191 -42.11 -42.38 17.86
C GLU A 191 -42.91 -41.26 18.57
N SER A 192 -43.93 -40.71 17.88
CA SER A 192 -45.24 -40.35 18.47
C SER A 192 -46.23 -39.76 17.43
N THR A 193 -47.29 -40.52 17.17
CA THR A 193 -48.71 -40.11 16.98
C THR A 193 -49.22 -39.51 15.65
N MET A 194 -49.78 -40.40 14.83
CA MET A 194 -51.05 -40.38 14.05
C MET A 194 -51.80 -39.05 13.76
N THR A 195 -52.11 -38.79 12.48
CA THR A 195 -53.44 -38.58 11.81
C THR A 195 -53.25 -37.82 10.47
N ASP A 196 -53.30 -38.50 9.32
CA ASP A 196 -54.43 -38.73 8.39
C ASP A 196 -54.73 -37.58 7.39
N GLY A 197 -54.84 -37.92 6.08
CA GLY A 197 -55.68 -37.17 5.12
C GLY A 197 -55.08 -36.47 3.88
N SER A 198 -54.79 -37.25 2.82
CA SER A 198 -55.08 -36.99 1.38
C SER A 198 -54.27 -36.03 0.45
N ASN A 199 -53.67 -36.67 -0.57
CA ASN A 199 -53.66 -36.43 -2.04
C ASN A 199 -52.99 -35.23 -2.77
N THR A 200 -51.96 -35.61 -3.56
CA THR A 200 -51.63 -35.32 -4.99
C THR A 200 -51.46 -33.89 -5.53
N ASP A 201 -50.24 -33.50 -5.97
CA ASP A 201 -49.84 -33.42 -7.40
C ASP A 201 -48.42 -32.83 -7.65
N LYS A 202 -47.84 -33.19 -8.80
CA LYS A 202 -46.43 -33.00 -9.27
C LYS A 202 -46.09 -31.58 -9.81
N PRO A 203 -44.79 -31.25 -10.05
CA PRO A 203 -44.25 -29.89 -10.21
C PRO A 203 -43.92 -29.49 -11.67
N PRO A 204 -43.39 -28.27 -11.92
CA PRO A 204 -42.41 -28.11 -13.00
C PRO A 204 -41.11 -27.38 -12.61
N LEU A 205 -39.99 -28.05 -12.88
CA LEU A 205 -38.65 -27.51 -13.11
C LEU A 205 -38.57 -26.89 -14.51
N GLY A 206 -37.82 -25.79 -14.68
CA GLY A 206 -37.39 -25.38 -16.02
C GLY A 206 -36.80 -23.99 -16.22
N ILE A 207 -35.85 -23.53 -15.38
CA ILE A 207 -35.12 -22.26 -15.67
C ILE A 207 -33.59 -22.36 -15.49
N SER A 208 -33.05 -23.43 -14.88
CA SER A 208 -31.64 -23.48 -14.48
C SER A 208 -30.65 -23.96 -15.57
N SER A 209 -31.06 -24.80 -16.52
CA SER A 209 -30.10 -25.46 -17.43
C SER A 209 -29.61 -24.58 -18.59
N GLU A 210 -30.40 -23.59 -19.01
CA GLU A 210 -30.07 -22.76 -20.17
C GLU A 210 -29.03 -21.67 -19.82
N ALA A 211 -29.06 -21.16 -18.59
CA ALA A 211 -28.07 -20.22 -18.08
C ALA A 211 -26.70 -20.88 -17.91
N ALA A 212 -26.67 -22.12 -17.42
CA ALA A 212 -25.43 -22.90 -17.27
C ALA A 212 -24.78 -23.22 -18.62
N ARG A 213 -25.57 -23.46 -19.68
CA ARG A 213 -25.04 -23.73 -21.03
C ARG A 213 -24.39 -22.50 -21.67
N LYS A 214 -24.95 -21.30 -21.45
CA LYS A 214 -24.38 -20.04 -21.98
C LYS A 214 -23.09 -19.62 -21.28
N GLN A 215 -22.92 -19.99 -20.00
CA GLN A 215 -21.70 -19.66 -19.26
C GLN A 215 -20.51 -20.53 -19.69
N ASN A 216 -20.73 -21.81 -20.00
CA ASN A 216 -19.67 -22.71 -20.46
C ASN A 216 -19.15 -22.34 -21.87
N LEU A 217 -20.02 -21.91 -22.79
CA LEU A 217 -19.61 -21.46 -24.13
C LEU A 217 -18.70 -20.21 -24.09
N LYS A 218 -18.92 -19.29 -23.16
CA LYS A 218 -18.08 -18.09 -23.00
C LYS A 218 -16.69 -18.38 -22.43
N LEU A 219 -16.53 -19.47 -21.69
CA LEU A 219 -15.24 -19.87 -21.11
C LEU A 219 -14.32 -20.50 -22.17
N ASP A 220 -14.89 -21.27 -23.12
CA ASP A 220 -14.10 -21.87 -24.21
C ASP A 220 -13.57 -20.83 -25.21
N GLU A 221 -14.36 -19.80 -25.56
CA GLU A 221 -13.88 -18.71 -26.43
C GLU A 221 -12.78 -17.85 -25.77
N ALA A 222 -12.81 -17.70 -24.44
CA ALA A 222 -11.79 -16.96 -23.70
C ALA A 222 -10.48 -17.76 -23.58
N GLY A 223 -10.57 -19.09 -23.49
CA GLY A 223 -9.41 -19.99 -23.46
C GLY A 223 -8.65 -20.04 -24.80
N GLN A 224 -9.36 -20.03 -25.93
CA GLN A 224 -8.73 -20.09 -27.26
C GLN A 224 -8.05 -18.77 -27.68
N ARG A 225 -8.40 -17.62 -27.09
CA ARG A 225 -7.77 -16.32 -27.40
C ARG A 225 -6.48 -16.05 -26.63
N SER A 226 -6.10 -16.89 -25.67
CA SER A 226 -4.90 -16.67 -24.84
C SER A 226 -3.67 -17.48 -25.27
N THR A 227 -3.74 -18.21 -26.39
CA THR A 227 -2.65 -19.07 -26.90
C THR A 227 -2.22 -18.76 -28.34
N MET A 228 -2.43 -17.53 -28.83
CA MET A 228 -1.72 -16.99 -30.00
C MET A 228 -1.02 -15.69 -29.65
#